data_AF-A0AAI9K5T6-F1
#
_entry.id   AF-A0AAI9K5T6-F1
#
_cell.length_a   1.000
_cell.length_b   1.000
_cell.length_c   1.000
_cell.angle_alpha   90.00
_cell.angle_beta   90.00
_cell.angle_gamma   90.00
#
_symmetry.space_group_name_H-M   'P 1'
#
loop_
_entity.id
_entity.type
_entity.pdbx_description
1 polymer ?
#
loop_
_entity_poly.entity_id
_entity_poly.type
_entity_poly.pdbx_seq_one_letter_code
_entity_poly.pdbx_strand_id
1 'polypeptide(L)'
;MLIKNTYISIKYKRVDNLKKNYFINEDILKDHFNEATVLPIPDDAPLEIPRIIIKSLNEHSQLNISPIAATLQINYNDGFEKDWKKCEQYIQQKMKIVFSFLNILTNNEYQYIGVITEVLLDEYMRDGTQILARNLLKNNDYSSIYDLNIRYTFVEKHNIFVNIMLQNARLFKNGIETDAAGSLSVDNQEAESIGAVIDINDRYGYNTCNDYKTDSSKLDSIITEMTIVMESKLKGLLEEGAY
;
A
#
# COMPACT_ATOMS: atom_id res chain seq x y z
N MET A 1 9.31 -0.72 14.46
CA MET A 1 8.62 -0.48 13.18
C MET A 1 7.35 0.35 13.37
N LEU A 2 7.15 1.37 12.52
CA LEU A 2 5.95 2.20 12.40
C LEU A 2 5.29 2.00 11.04
N ILE A 3 4.03 1.58 11.02
CA ILE A 3 3.21 1.39 9.83
C ILE A 3 2.61 2.74 9.43
N LYS A 4 2.99 3.28 8.27
CA LYS A 4 2.56 4.61 7.83
C LYS A 4 1.25 4.55 7.09
N ASN A 5 1.22 3.80 5.99
CA ASN A 5 0.09 3.76 5.09
C ASN A 5 -0.14 2.33 4.59
N THR A 6 -1.39 1.98 4.31
CA THR A 6 -1.75 0.79 3.56
C THR A 6 -2.62 1.17 2.37
N TYR A 7 -2.33 0.60 1.21
CA TYR A 7 -3.13 0.71 -0.01
C TYR A 7 -3.63 -0.67 -0.42
N ILE A 8 -4.95 -0.83 -0.50
CA ILE A 8 -5.58 -2.03 -1.03
C ILE A 8 -6.10 -1.71 -2.41
N SER A 9 -5.52 -2.34 -3.44
CA SER A 9 -5.88 -2.14 -4.84
C SER A 9 -6.57 -3.37 -5.40
N ILE A 10 -7.72 -3.16 -6.04
CA ILE A 10 -8.53 -4.20 -6.66
C ILE A 10 -8.67 -3.84 -8.13
N LYS A 11 -8.23 -4.75 -9.00
CA LYS A 11 -8.40 -4.62 -10.44
C LYS A 11 -9.58 -5.47 -10.89
N TYR A 12 -10.43 -4.92 -11.76
CA TYR A 12 -11.58 -5.63 -12.32
C TYR A 12 -11.79 -5.29 -13.79
N LYS A 13 -12.63 -6.10 -14.46
CA LYS A 13 -13.15 -5.77 -15.79
C LYS A 13 -13.93 -4.47 -15.74
N ARG A 14 -13.90 -3.72 -16.84
CA ARG A 14 -14.58 -2.43 -16.97
C ARG A 14 -16.03 -2.49 -16.50
N VAL A 15 -16.38 -1.61 -15.58
CA VAL A 15 -17.76 -1.35 -15.14
C VAL A 15 -18.31 -0.18 -15.95
N ASP A 16 -19.23 -0.46 -16.85
CA ASP A 16 -19.94 0.58 -17.59
C ASP A 16 -20.93 1.33 -16.70
N ASN A 17 -21.20 2.60 -17.02
CA ASN A 17 -22.13 3.45 -16.27
C ASN A 17 -21.82 3.53 -14.76
N LEU A 18 -20.53 3.50 -14.39
CA LEU A 18 -20.08 3.46 -12.99
C LEU A 18 -20.78 4.47 -12.08
N LYS A 19 -20.92 5.74 -12.50
CA LYS A 19 -21.57 6.79 -11.69
C LYS A 19 -23.04 6.46 -11.42
N LYS A 20 -23.78 5.97 -12.42
CA LYS A 20 -25.18 5.56 -12.26
C LYS A 20 -25.30 4.37 -11.32
N ASN A 21 -24.45 3.37 -11.49
CA ASN A 21 -24.44 2.19 -10.63
C ASN A 21 -24.07 2.54 -9.18
N TYR A 22 -23.19 3.51 -8.98
CA TYR A 22 -22.87 4.03 -7.65
C TYR A 22 -24.11 4.63 -6.97
N PHE A 23 -24.82 5.57 -7.60
CA PHE A 23 -25.99 6.21 -6.99
C PHE A 23 -27.12 5.22 -6.64
N ILE A 24 -27.25 4.12 -7.38
CA ILE A 24 -28.24 3.08 -7.07
C ILE A 24 -27.87 2.27 -5.82
N ASN A 25 -26.57 2.19 -5.49
CA ASN A 25 -26.05 1.30 -4.45
C ASN A 25 -25.28 2.04 -3.34
N GLU A 26 -25.33 3.37 -3.30
CA GLU A 26 -24.52 4.19 -2.38
C GLU A 26 -24.84 3.93 -0.90
N ASP A 27 -26.07 3.51 -0.59
CA ASP A 27 -26.52 3.20 0.77
C ASP A 27 -25.64 2.15 1.47
N ILE A 28 -24.99 1.27 0.70
CA ILE A 28 -24.07 0.25 1.22
C ILE A 28 -22.87 0.87 1.94
N LEU A 29 -22.45 2.08 1.53
CA LEU A 29 -21.27 2.75 2.06
C LEU A 29 -21.62 3.81 3.13
N LYS A 30 -22.88 4.28 3.20
CA LYS A 30 -23.28 5.45 4.00
C LYS A 30 -22.97 5.35 5.50
N ASP A 31 -23.07 4.16 6.09
CA ASP A 31 -22.82 3.98 7.54
C ASP A 31 -21.33 4.08 7.92
N HIS A 32 -20.42 4.04 6.95
CA HIS A 32 -18.98 3.95 7.19
C HIS A 32 -18.14 4.97 6.43
N PHE A 33 -18.76 5.68 5.49
CA PHE A 33 -18.15 6.65 4.61
C PHE A 33 -18.99 7.92 4.53
N ASN A 34 -18.31 9.05 4.34
CA ASN A 34 -18.94 10.34 4.04
C ASN A 34 -19.57 10.32 2.64
N GLU A 35 -20.31 11.38 2.32
CA GLU A 35 -20.80 11.60 0.95
C GLU A 35 -19.68 11.54 -0.08
N ALA A 36 -19.95 10.88 -1.20
CA ALA A 36 -18.97 10.74 -2.26
C ALA A 36 -18.83 12.02 -3.08
N THR A 37 -17.59 12.33 -3.44
CA THR A 37 -17.29 13.28 -4.51
C THR A 37 -17.30 12.53 -5.85
N VAL A 38 -18.36 12.74 -6.64
CA VAL A 38 -18.44 12.22 -8.01
C VAL A 38 -17.83 13.23 -8.97
N LEU A 39 -16.71 12.87 -9.60
CA LEU A 39 -15.95 13.79 -10.45
C LEU A 39 -16.63 13.98 -11.82
N PRO A 40 -16.66 15.21 -12.38
CA PRO A 40 -17.28 15.51 -13.67
C PRO A 40 -16.38 15.09 -14.85
N ILE A 41 -15.78 13.91 -14.77
CA ILE A 41 -14.90 13.36 -15.82
C ILE A 41 -15.77 12.62 -16.86
N PRO A 42 -15.55 12.84 -18.17
CA PRO A 42 -16.33 12.20 -19.22
C PRO A 42 -16.00 10.70 -19.38
N ASP A 43 -16.83 9.98 -20.13
CA ASP A 43 -16.74 8.53 -20.29
C ASP A 43 -15.59 8.08 -21.22
N ASP A 44 -15.09 8.98 -22.07
CA ASP A 44 -13.98 8.77 -23.00
C ASP A 44 -12.60 9.06 -22.40
N ALA A 45 -12.54 9.73 -21.24
CA ALA A 45 -11.30 9.96 -20.52
C ALA A 45 -10.68 8.65 -20.01
N PRO A 46 -9.35 8.59 -19.76
CA PRO A 46 -8.66 7.39 -19.31
C PRO A 46 -9.39 6.67 -18.17
N LEU A 47 -9.50 5.35 -18.30
CA LEU A 47 -10.30 4.49 -17.42
C LEU A 47 -9.65 4.34 -16.04
N GLU A 48 -8.37 4.65 -15.91
CA GLU A 48 -7.59 4.60 -14.68
C GLU A 48 -7.94 5.77 -13.74
N ILE A 49 -8.40 6.89 -14.31
CA ILE A 49 -8.68 8.08 -13.50
C ILE A 49 -9.93 7.79 -12.65
N PRO A 50 -9.86 7.93 -11.32
CA PRO A 50 -11.01 7.76 -10.45
C PRO A 50 -12.18 8.64 -10.89
N ARG A 51 -13.40 8.10 -10.84
CA ARG A 51 -14.63 8.84 -11.11
C ARG A 51 -15.38 9.16 -9.84
N ILE A 52 -15.13 8.40 -8.77
CA ILE A 52 -15.78 8.54 -7.46
C ILE A 52 -14.67 8.49 -6.40
N ILE A 53 -14.71 9.46 -5.49
CA ILE A 53 -13.80 9.54 -4.33
C ILE A 53 -14.67 9.63 -3.08
N ILE A 54 -14.39 8.78 -2.09
CA ILE A 54 -15.17 8.69 -0.86
C ILE A 54 -14.21 8.59 0.32
N LYS A 55 -14.36 9.44 1.33
CA LYS A 55 -13.59 9.35 2.56
C LYS A 55 -14.37 8.61 3.63
N SER A 56 -13.70 7.90 4.52
CA SER A 56 -14.33 7.38 5.74
C SER A 56 -14.78 8.53 6.65
N LEU A 57 -15.71 8.25 7.57
CA LEU A 57 -16.30 9.28 8.46
C LEU A 57 -15.24 10.12 9.21
N ASN A 58 -14.15 9.49 9.64
CA ASN A 58 -13.05 10.14 10.35
C ASN A 58 -11.88 10.54 9.42
N GLU A 59 -12.06 10.43 8.10
CA GLU A 59 -11.09 10.79 7.06
C GLU A 59 -9.72 10.09 7.07
N HIS A 60 -9.50 9.07 7.91
CA HIS A 60 -8.27 8.28 7.92
C HIS A 60 -8.14 7.32 6.73
N SER A 61 -9.19 7.16 5.93
CA SER A 61 -9.16 6.34 4.72
C SER A 61 -9.96 6.95 3.59
N GLN A 62 -9.50 6.72 2.36
CA GLN A 62 -10.09 7.20 1.12
C GLN A 62 -10.23 6.06 0.12
N LEU A 63 -11.46 5.82 -0.32
CA LEU A 63 -11.79 4.91 -1.41
C LEU A 63 -11.85 5.70 -2.72
N ASN A 64 -11.04 5.31 -3.68
CA ASN A 64 -11.04 5.83 -5.04
C ASN A 64 -11.57 4.74 -5.97
N ILE A 65 -12.56 5.07 -6.80
CA ILE A 65 -13.20 4.10 -7.71
C ILE A 65 -13.12 4.64 -9.14
N SER A 66 -12.50 3.85 -10.01
CA SER A 66 -12.39 4.08 -11.44
C SER A 66 -13.15 2.98 -12.21
N PRO A 67 -13.43 3.14 -13.51
CA PRO A 67 -14.09 2.10 -14.30
C PRO A 67 -13.44 0.72 -14.26
N ILE A 68 -12.14 0.60 -13.98
CA ILE A 68 -11.38 -0.66 -14.07
C ILE A 68 -10.62 -1.02 -12.79
N ALA A 69 -10.74 -0.21 -11.72
CA ALA A 69 -10.02 -0.44 -10.47
C ALA A 69 -10.63 0.34 -9.31
N ALA A 70 -10.51 -0.19 -8.11
CA ALA A 70 -10.73 0.54 -6.86
C ALA A 70 -9.49 0.48 -5.97
N THR A 71 -9.19 1.57 -5.28
CA THR A 71 -8.10 1.64 -4.30
C THR A 71 -8.60 2.24 -3.00
N LEU A 72 -8.49 1.49 -1.90
CA LEU A 72 -8.66 2.00 -0.54
C LEU A 72 -7.28 2.38 0.00
N GLN A 73 -7.07 3.67 0.25
CA GLN A 73 -5.91 4.19 0.99
C GLN A 73 -6.28 4.35 2.46
N ILE A 74 -5.39 3.93 3.36
CA ILE A 74 -5.52 4.08 4.81
C ILE A 74 -4.23 4.72 5.32
N ASN A 75 -4.34 5.82 6.06
CA ASN A 75 -3.22 6.46 6.73
C ASN A 75 -3.35 6.22 8.24
N TYR A 76 -2.32 5.68 8.89
CA TYR A 76 -2.36 5.33 10.31
C TYR A 76 -1.77 6.43 11.19
N ASN A 77 -2.44 6.68 12.31
CA ASN A 77 -2.02 7.61 13.35
C ASN A 77 -2.63 7.19 14.71
N ASP A 78 -2.44 8.03 15.73
CA ASP A 78 -3.01 7.86 17.08
C ASP A 78 -2.74 6.49 17.73
N GLY A 79 -1.59 5.89 17.41
CA GLY A 79 -1.13 4.61 17.96
C GLY A 79 -1.49 3.39 17.12
N PHE A 80 -2.28 3.53 16.04
CA PHE A 80 -2.48 2.43 15.07
C PHE A 80 -1.17 2.07 14.38
N GLU A 81 -0.33 3.07 14.09
CA GLU A 81 0.94 2.90 13.39
C GLU A 81 1.93 1.97 14.12
N LYS A 82 1.68 1.64 15.39
CA LYS A 82 2.57 0.80 16.22
C LYS A 82 2.10 -0.64 16.36
N ASP A 83 0.94 -0.99 15.82
CA ASP A 83 0.30 -2.28 16.04
C ASP A 83 -0.32 -2.81 14.74
N TRP A 84 0.41 -3.72 14.09
CA TRP A 84 -0.05 -4.34 12.85
C TRP A 84 -1.38 -5.05 13.00
N LYS A 85 -1.62 -5.71 14.14
CA LYS A 85 -2.85 -6.46 14.35
C LYS A 85 -4.07 -5.55 14.36
N LYS A 86 -3.95 -4.34 14.91
CA LYS A 86 -4.99 -3.31 14.81
C LYS A 86 -5.17 -2.83 13.37
N CYS A 87 -4.07 -2.64 12.63
CA CYS A 87 -4.11 -2.25 11.23
C CYS A 87 -4.82 -3.31 10.37
N GLU A 88 -4.45 -4.58 10.53
CA GLU A 88 -5.06 -5.76 9.90
C GLU A 88 -6.57 -5.81 10.16
N GLN A 89 -6.98 -5.73 11.43
CA GLN A 89 -8.39 -5.75 11.80
C GLN A 89 -9.17 -4.60 11.16
N TYR A 90 -8.58 -3.40 11.12
CA TYR A 90 -9.19 -2.25 10.47
C TYR A 90 -9.33 -2.44 8.96
N ILE A 91 -8.29 -2.98 8.30
CA ILE A 91 -8.32 -3.31 6.86
C ILE A 91 -9.46 -4.30 6.59
N GLN A 92 -9.53 -5.41 7.32
CA GLN A 92 -10.53 -6.46 7.12
C GLN A 92 -11.97 -5.91 7.30
N GLN A 93 -12.19 -5.13 8.37
CA GLN A 93 -13.50 -4.53 8.63
C GLN A 93 -13.92 -3.57 7.51
N LYS A 94 -13.02 -2.67 7.08
CA LYS A 94 -13.31 -1.72 6.01
C LYS A 94 -13.49 -2.41 4.67
N MET A 95 -12.63 -3.35 4.34
CA MET A 95 -12.70 -4.05 3.06
C MET A 95 -13.93 -4.94 2.93
N LYS A 96 -14.48 -5.47 4.02
CA LYS A 96 -15.77 -6.17 3.99
C LYS A 96 -16.90 -5.30 3.41
N ILE A 97 -16.95 -4.03 3.81
CA ILE A 97 -17.94 -3.05 3.34
C ILE A 97 -17.65 -2.63 1.90
N VAL A 98 -16.37 -2.41 1.57
CA VAL A 98 -15.96 -2.07 0.20
C VAL A 98 -16.29 -3.20 -0.75
N PHE A 99 -16.01 -4.45 -0.38
CA PHE A 99 -16.37 -5.62 -1.18
C PHE A 99 -17.86 -5.83 -1.30
N SER A 100 -18.67 -5.57 -0.26
CA SER A 100 -20.15 -5.67 -0.43
C SER A 100 -20.67 -4.74 -1.52
N PHE A 101 -20.07 -3.55 -1.68
CA PHE A 101 -20.39 -2.65 -2.78
C PHE A 101 -19.79 -3.13 -4.12
N LEU A 102 -18.49 -3.41 -4.18
CA LEU A 102 -17.82 -3.80 -5.42
C LEU A 102 -18.33 -5.12 -6.01
N ASN A 103 -18.75 -6.06 -5.15
CA ASN A 103 -19.27 -7.35 -5.60
C ASN A 103 -20.56 -7.20 -6.42
N ILE A 104 -21.37 -6.17 -6.16
CA ILE A 104 -22.56 -5.86 -6.98
C ILE A 104 -22.15 -5.39 -8.37
N LEU A 105 -21.07 -4.62 -8.47
CA LEU A 105 -20.59 -4.06 -9.73
C LEU A 105 -19.82 -5.07 -10.58
N THR A 106 -19.19 -6.06 -9.94
CA THR A 106 -18.19 -6.94 -10.57
C THR A 106 -18.58 -8.41 -10.53
N ASN A 107 -19.72 -8.77 -9.94
CA ASN A 107 -20.12 -10.14 -9.64
C ASN A 107 -19.07 -10.90 -8.80
N ASN A 108 -18.34 -10.17 -7.94
CA ASN A 108 -17.23 -10.71 -7.15
C ASN A 108 -16.13 -11.37 -8.01
N GLU A 109 -16.00 -10.96 -9.28
CA GLU A 109 -14.92 -11.39 -10.17
C GLU A 109 -13.89 -10.27 -10.35
N TYR A 110 -12.68 -10.51 -9.88
CA TYR A 110 -11.55 -9.59 -9.97
C TYR A 110 -10.44 -10.16 -10.84
N GLN A 111 -9.65 -9.26 -11.44
CA GLN A 111 -8.44 -9.61 -12.18
C GLN A 111 -7.29 -9.91 -11.23
N TYR A 112 -7.05 -9.03 -10.26
CA TYR A 112 -6.10 -9.23 -9.18
C TYR A 112 -6.41 -8.28 -8.00
N ILE A 113 -5.93 -8.63 -6.82
CA ILE A 113 -5.98 -7.85 -5.59
C ILE A 113 -4.56 -7.70 -5.07
N GLY A 114 -4.22 -6.52 -4.53
CA GLY A 114 -2.93 -6.25 -3.92
C GLY A 114 -3.05 -5.39 -2.68
N VAL A 115 -2.14 -5.61 -1.74
CA VAL A 115 -1.99 -4.84 -0.52
C VAL A 115 -0.56 -4.33 -0.45
N ILE A 116 -0.42 -3.01 -0.36
CA ILE A 116 0.87 -2.32 -0.22
C ILE A 116 0.90 -1.67 1.14
N THR A 117 1.89 -2.01 1.97
CA THR A 117 2.10 -1.41 3.28
C THR A 117 3.45 -0.69 3.30
N GLU A 118 3.42 0.58 3.70
CA GLU A 118 4.60 1.40 3.90
C GLU A 118 4.97 1.41 5.38
N VAL A 119 6.21 1.07 5.69
CA VAL A 119 6.72 1.05 7.07
C VAL A 119 8.01 1.84 7.21
N LEU A 120 8.18 2.46 8.37
CA LEU A 120 9.41 3.09 8.82
C LEU A 120 9.98 2.26 9.97
N LEU A 121 11.24 1.84 9.88
CA LEU A 121 11.88 1.04 10.93
C LEU A 121 12.50 1.97 11.97
N ASP A 122 11.69 2.42 12.93
CA ASP A 122 12.07 3.34 14.01
C ASP A 122 13.05 2.74 15.04
N GLU A 123 13.37 1.45 14.94
CA GLU A 123 14.51 0.85 15.61
C GLU A 123 15.87 1.28 15.01
N TYR A 124 15.90 1.74 13.76
CA TYR A 124 17.11 2.14 13.03
C TYR A 124 17.20 3.65 12.82
N MET A 125 17.01 4.48 13.86
CA MET A 125 16.94 5.95 13.71
C MET A 125 18.29 6.67 13.49
N ARG A 126 19.33 5.93 13.07
CA ARG A 126 20.64 6.48 12.70
C ARG A 126 21.25 5.66 11.56
N ASP A 127 21.85 6.37 10.60
CA ASP A 127 22.70 5.80 9.55
C ASP A 127 22.04 4.68 8.72
N GLY A 128 20.74 4.78 8.42
CA GLY A 128 19.98 3.76 7.69
C GLY A 128 20.65 3.29 6.39
N THR A 129 21.21 4.21 5.60
CA THR A 129 21.98 3.90 4.39
C THR A 129 23.19 3.01 4.69
N GLN A 130 23.95 3.33 5.73
CA GLN A 130 25.14 2.57 6.13
C GLN A 130 24.78 1.18 6.63
N ILE A 131 23.68 1.05 7.37
CA ILE A 131 23.17 -0.24 7.85
C ILE A 131 22.83 -1.14 6.66
N LEU A 132 22.01 -0.64 5.72
CA LEU A 132 21.63 -1.39 4.52
C LEU A 132 22.85 -1.74 3.66
N ALA A 133 23.76 -0.79 3.43
CA ALA A 133 24.95 -1.02 2.63
C ALA A 133 25.86 -2.09 3.24
N ARG A 134 26.10 -2.02 4.56
CA ARG A 134 26.92 -2.98 5.29
C ARG A 134 26.32 -4.39 5.21
N ASN A 135 25.02 -4.52 5.48
CA ASN A 135 24.38 -5.81 5.59
C ASN A 135 24.18 -6.47 4.21
N LEU A 136 23.79 -5.69 3.20
CA LEU A 136 23.28 -6.23 1.93
C LEU A 136 24.27 -6.16 0.77
N LEU A 137 25.12 -5.13 0.71
CA LEU A 137 26.07 -4.98 -0.39
C LEU A 137 27.42 -5.67 -0.12
N LYS A 138 27.73 -5.98 1.15
CA LYS A 138 28.98 -6.63 1.58
C LYS A 138 30.24 -5.97 1.00
N ASN A 139 30.18 -4.68 0.68
CA ASN A 139 31.30 -3.90 0.19
C ASN A 139 32.03 -3.27 1.39
N ASN A 140 33.34 -3.01 1.29
CA ASN A 140 34.13 -2.45 2.38
C ASN A 140 34.14 -0.90 2.40
N ASP A 141 33.76 -0.25 1.30
CA ASP A 141 33.67 1.21 1.23
C ASP A 141 32.22 1.67 0.99
N TYR A 142 31.45 1.70 2.07
CA TYR A 142 30.08 2.23 2.09
C TYR A 142 30.01 3.71 2.51
N SER A 143 31.16 4.33 2.82
CA SER A 143 31.23 5.71 3.32
C SER A 143 30.77 6.76 2.29
N SER A 144 30.86 6.43 1.00
CA SER A 144 30.46 7.29 -0.12
C SER A 144 29.02 7.05 -0.60
N ILE A 145 28.33 6.04 -0.07
CA ILE A 145 26.94 5.75 -0.47
C ILE A 145 26.03 6.78 0.21
N TYR A 146 25.52 7.70 -0.61
CA TYR A 146 24.59 8.72 -0.15
C TYR A 146 23.15 8.19 -0.09
N ASP A 147 22.73 7.35 -1.03
CA ASP A 147 21.36 6.83 -1.08
C ASP A 147 21.37 5.38 -1.57
N LEU A 148 20.44 4.57 -1.09
CA LEU A 148 20.33 3.16 -1.41
C LEU A 148 18.87 2.73 -1.48
N ASN A 149 18.51 2.09 -2.58
CA ASN A 149 17.21 1.45 -2.78
C ASN A 149 17.43 0.02 -3.30
N ILE A 150 16.91 -0.97 -2.58
CA ILE A 150 17.03 -2.38 -2.94
C ILE A 150 15.63 -2.96 -3.05
N ARG A 151 15.34 -3.62 -4.17
CA ARG A 151 14.06 -4.27 -4.44
C ARG A 151 14.23 -5.77 -4.61
N TYR A 152 13.42 -6.52 -3.88
CA TYR A 152 13.25 -7.95 -4.02
C TYR A 152 11.84 -8.26 -4.51
N THR A 153 11.72 -9.22 -5.42
CA THR A 153 10.44 -9.78 -5.87
C THR A 153 10.52 -11.29 -5.75
N PHE A 154 9.66 -11.84 -4.90
CA PHE A 154 9.53 -13.29 -4.70
C PHE A 154 8.20 -13.75 -5.29
N VAL A 155 8.18 -14.99 -5.78
CA VAL A 155 6.95 -15.69 -6.13
C VAL A 155 6.72 -16.72 -5.02
N GLU A 156 5.71 -16.46 -4.21
CA GLU A 156 5.30 -17.35 -3.13
C GLU A 156 4.23 -18.35 -3.59
N LYS A 157 3.88 -19.28 -2.71
CA LYS A 157 2.80 -20.25 -2.98
C LYS A 157 1.50 -19.55 -3.39
N HIS A 158 0.69 -20.24 -4.19
CA HIS A 158 -0.60 -19.76 -4.69
C HIS A 158 -0.53 -18.59 -5.68
N ASN A 159 0.58 -18.46 -6.42
CA ASN A 159 0.75 -17.49 -7.49
C ASN A 159 0.68 -16.02 -6.99
N ILE A 160 1.30 -15.76 -5.84
CA ILE A 160 1.35 -14.43 -5.20
C ILE A 160 2.76 -13.85 -5.38
N PHE A 161 2.83 -12.59 -5.79
CA PHE A 161 4.05 -11.79 -5.68
C PHE A 161 4.19 -11.26 -4.26
N VAL A 162 5.40 -11.35 -3.72
CA VAL A 162 5.84 -10.57 -2.55
C VAL A 162 6.97 -9.66 -3.01
N ASN A 163 6.66 -8.37 -3.14
CA ASN A 163 7.62 -7.33 -3.47
C ASN A 163 8.03 -6.61 -2.19
N ILE A 164 9.33 -6.52 -1.93
CA ILE A 164 9.87 -5.78 -0.79
C ILE A 164 10.90 -4.78 -1.31
N MET A 165 10.68 -3.50 -1.05
CA MET A 165 11.64 -2.44 -1.32
C MET A 165 12.17 -1.91 0.01
N LEU A 166 13.49 -1.89 0.17
CA LEU A 166 14.20 -1.31 1.30
C LEU A 166 14.93 -0.05 0.82
N GLN A 167 14.83 1.04 1.58
CA GLN A 167 15.52 2.29 1.26
C GLN A 167 15.84 3.11 2.50
N ASN A 168 16.80 4.03 2.41
CA ASN A 168 16.97 5.03 3.46
C ASN A 168 15.78 6.00 3.52
N ALA A 169 15.36 6.34 4.74
CA ALA A 169 14.28 7.26 5.02
C ALA A 169 14.81 8.42 5.85
N ARG A 170 14.82 9.63 5.28
CA ARG A 170 15.28 10.85 5.97
C ARG A 170 14.11 11.57 6.62
N LEU A 171 14.28 11.93 7.88
CA LEU A 171 13.34 12.73 8.64
C LEU A 171 13.93 14.13 8.81
N PHE A 172 13.18 15.15 8.43
CA PHE A 172 13.60 16.54 8.48
C PHE A 172 12.75 17.32 9.47
N LYS A 173 13.27 18.46 9.94
CA LYS A 173 12.56 19.34 10.88
C LYS A 173 11.19 19.76 10.34
N ASN A 174 10.23 19.90 11.23
CA ASN A 174 8.91 20.41 10.85
C ASN A 174 8.98 21.86 10.37
N GLY A 175 8.18 22.19 9.36
CA GLY A 175 8.03 23.57 8.86
C GLY A 175 9.17 24.06 7.96
N ILE A 176 10.02 23.17 7.45
CA ILE A 176 11.02 23.53 6.43
C ILE A 176 10.30 23.88 5.12
N GLU A 177 10.67 25.01 4.54
CA GLU A 177 10.29 25.38 3.18
C GLU A 177 11.09 24.53 2.18
N THR A 178 10.45 23.56 1.53
CA THR A 178 11.13 22.59 0.65
C THR A 178 11.59 23.19 -0.69
N ASP A 179 11.17 24.41 -1.01
CA ASP A 179 11.34 25.02 -2.33
C ASP A 179 12.64 25.83 -2.48
N ALA A 180 13.46 25.89 -1.42
CA ALA A 180 14.76 26.54 -1.44
C ALA A 180 15.92 25.53 -1.50
N ALA A 181 16.99 25.90 -2.22
CA ALA A 181 18.20 25.10 -2.28
C ALA A 181 18.82 24.96 -0.89
N GLY A 182 19.17 23.72 -0.50
CA GLY A 182 19.74 23.41 0.82
C GLY A 182 18.71 23.17 1.93
N SER A 183 17.41 23.34 1.66
CA SER A 183 16.37 23.07 2.66
C SER A 183 16.36 21.63 3.16
N LEU A 184 16.71 20.67 2.32
CA LEU A 184 16.84 19.24 2.66
C LEU A 184 18.30 18.83 2.92
N SER A 185 19.11 19.75 3.44
CA SER A 185 20.50 19.46 3.84
C SER A 185 20.59 18.75 5.20
N VAL A 186 21.80 18.29 5.53
CA VAL A 186 22.12 17.65 6.81
C VAL A 186 21.78 18.53 8.00
N ASP A 187 21.90 19.86 7.89
CA ASP A 187 21.59 20.81 8.97
C ASP A 187 20.10 20.79 9.37
N ASN A 188 19.25 20.34 8.46
CA ASN A 188 17.81 20.24 8.62
C ASN A 188 17.31 18.80 8.80
N GLN A 189 18.19 17.82 8.68
CA GLN A 189 17.88 16.41 8.90
C GLN A 189 17.92 16.10 10.40
N GLU A 190 16.81 15.60 10.94
CA GLU A 190 16.71 15.19 12.34
C GLU A 190 17.17 13.74 12.53
N ALA A 191 16.88 12.87 11.56
CA ALA A 191 17.24 11.47 11.62
C ALA A 191 17.31 10.83 10.23
N GLU A 192 17.99 9.69 10.17
CA GLU A 192 17.99 8.79 9.02
C GLU A 192 17.62 7.39 9.51
N SER A 193 16.67 6.77 8.83
CA SER A 193 16.15 5.44 9.15
C SER A 193 16.04 4.58 7.89
N ILE A 194 15.44 3.41 8.00
CA ILE A 194 15.15 2.51 6.90
C ILE A 194 13.65 2.52 6.68
N GLY A 195 13.24 2.91 5.47
CA GLY A 195 11.88 2.72 4.98
C GLY A 195 11.78 1.37 4.27
N ALA A 196 10.66 0.67 4.46
CA ALA A 196 10.30 -0.48 3.65
C ALA A 196 8.92 -0.32 3.03
N VAL A 197 8.77 -0.76 1.78
CA VAL A 197 7.49 -0.88 1.09
C VAL A 197 7.28 -2.34 0.76
N ILE A 198 6.23 -2.93 1.32
CA ILE A 198 5.88 -4.34 1.14
C ILE A 198 4.62 -4.38 0.30
N ASP A 199 4.67 -4.97 -0.89
CA ASP A 199 3.55 -5.12 -1.82
C ASP A 199 3.30 -6.60 -2.08
N ILE A 200 2.15 -7.08 -1.61
CA ILE A 200 1.72 -8.47 -1.77
C ILE A 200 0.48 -8.50 -2.63
N ASN A 201 0.54 -9.22 -3.74
CA ASN A 201 -0.56 -9.25 -4.70
C ASN A 201 -0.58 -10.56 -5.49
N ASP A 202 -1.76 -10.95 -5.96
CA ASP A 202 -1.94 -12.14 -6.80
C ASP A 202 -1.78 -11.85 -8.31
N ARG A 203 -1.14 -10.74 -8.67
CA ARG A 203 -0.91 -10.35 -10.08
C ARG A 203 -0.03 -11.36 -10.82
N TYR A 204 0.82 -12.12 -10.13
CA TYR A 204 1.57 -13.20 -10.78
C TYR A 204 0.62 -14.23 -11.40
N GLY A 205 -0.40 -14.67 -10.65
CA GLY A 205 -1.44 -15.55 -11.17
C GLY A 205 -2.16 -14.95 -12.37
N TYR A 206 -2.59 -13.69 -12.26
CA TYR A 206 -3.23 -12.96 -13.36
C TYR A 206 -2.37 -12.88 -14.62
N ASN A 207 -1.06 -12.64 -14.47
CA ASN A 207 -0.14 -12.47 -15.60
C ASN A 207 0.29 -13.80 -16.25
N THR A 208 0.20 -14.93 -15.53
CA THR A 208 0.79 -16.21 -15.97
C THR A 208 -0.23 -17.30 -16.25
N CYS A 209 -1.45 -17.19 -15.73
CA CYS A 209 -2.52 -18.18 -15.93
C CYS A 209 -3.63 -17.58 -16.81
N ASN A 210 -3.85 -18.14 -18.01
CA ASN A 210 -4.77 -17.57 -19.01
C ASN A 210 -6.21 -17.33 -18.52
N ASP A 211 -6.71 -18.19 -17.64
CA ASP A 211 -8.07 -18.12 -17.11
C ASP A 211 -8.10 -17.69 -15.62
N TYR A 212 -7.06 -16.98 -15.18
CA TYR A 212 -6.99 -16.52 -13.80
C TYR A 212 -8.17 -15.61 -13.46
N LYS A 213 -8.78 -15.91 -12.32
CA LYS A 213 -9.75 -15.04 -11.66
C LYS A 213 -9.49 -15.10 -10.16
N THR A 214 -9.78 -14.00 -9.50
CA THR A 214 -9.75 -13.90 -8.05
C THR A 214 -11.06 -13.28 -7.56
N ASP A 215 -11.31 -13.35 -6.27
CA ASP A 215 -12.52 -12.86 -5.64
C ASP A 215 -12.20 -12.22 -4.29
N SER A 216 -13.20 -11.65 -3.61
CA SER A 216 -13.01 -10.94 -2.34
C SER A 216 -12.34 -11.77 -1.24
N SER A 217 -12.48 -13.11 -1.27
CA SER A 217 -11.87 -14.00 -0.27
C SER A 217 -10.35 -14.04 -0.35
N LYS A 218 -9.75 -13.66 -1.48
CA LYS A 218 -8.29 -13.63 -1.65
C LYS A 218 -7.60 -12.65 -0.71
N LEU A 219 -8.28 -11.57 -0.31
CA LEU A 219 -7.69 -10.55 0.55
C LEU A 219 -7.14 -11.14 1.84
N ASP A 220 -7.86 -12.07 2.47
CA ASP A 220 -7.41 -12.68 3.74
C ASP A 220 -6.10 -13.46 3.56
N SER A 221 -5.91 -14.12 2.42
CA SER A 221 -4.65 -14.81 2.10
C SER A 221 -3.50 -13.82 1.88
N ILE A 222 -3.76 -12.71 1.19
CA ILE A 222 -2.77 -11.64 0.96
C ILE A 222 -2.36 -10.98 2.29
N ILE A 223 -3.34 -10.69 3.15
CA ILE A 223 -3.10 -10.09 4.47
C ILE A 223 -2.34 -11.07 5.39
N THR A 224 -2.67 -12.37 5.34
CA THR A 224 -1.91 -13.39 6.07
C THR A 224 -0.44 -13.40 5.66
N GLU A 225 -0.14 -13.36 4.35
CA GLU A 225 1.25 -13.29 3.88
C GLU A 225 1.91 -11.96 4.29
N MET A 226 1.17 -10.85 4.31
CA MET A 226 1.68 -9.56 4.82
C MET A 226 2.12 -9.65 6.28
N THR A 227 1.29 -10.27 7.12
CA THR A 227 1.60 -10.55 8.52
C THR A 227 2.88 -11.38 8.64
N ILE A 228 3.00 -12.47 7.87
CA ILE A 228 4.20 -13.32 7.87
C ILE A 228 5.44 -12.52 7.49
N VAL A 229 5.37 -11.73 6.41
CA VAL A 229 6.51 -10.93 5.95
C VAL A 229 6.92 -9.93 7.02
N MET A 230 5.96 -9.19 7.59
CA MET A 230 6.23 -8.17 8.59
C MET A 230 6.78 -8.72 9.91
N GLU A 231 6.26 -9.85 10.39
CA GLU A 231 6.64 -10.41 11.69
C GLU A 231 7.89 -11.29 11.63
N SER A 232 8.18 -11.93 10.49
CA SER A 232 9.21 -12.98 10.43
C SER A 232 10.26 -12.84 9.33
N LYS A 233 9.92 -12.27 8.17
CA LYS A 233 10.85 -12.26 7.01
C LYS A 233 11.60 -10.93 6.86
N LEU A 234 10.94 -9.79 7.14
CA LEU A 234 11.50 -8.46 6.88
C LEU A 234 12.83 -8.22 7.58
N LYS A 235 12.93 -8.64 8.85
CA LYS A 235 14.14 -8.47 9.65
C LYS A 235 15.31 -9.30 9.11
N GLY A 236 15.08 -10.58 8.80
CA GLY A 236 16.09 -11.45 8.19
C GLY A 236 16.58 -10.92 6.85
N LEU A 237 15.66 -10.39 6.03
CA LEU A 237 16.01 -9.81 4.74
C LEU A 237 16.90 -8.57 4.91
N LEU A 238 16.62 -7.73 5.91
CA LEU A 238 17.37 -6.50 6.19
C LEU A 238 18.74 -6.74 6.82
N GLU A 239 18.84 -7.72 7.72
CA GLU A 239 20.06 -8.00 8.48
C GLU A 239 21.01 -8.94 7.74
N GLU A 240 20.46 -9.90 6.99
CA GLU A 240 21.23 -11.01 6.41
C GLU A 240 21.11 -11.11 4.88
N GLY A 241 20.16 -10.38 4.28
CA GLY A 241 19.80 -10.56 2.87
C GLY A 241 19.10 -11.90 2.60
N ALA A 242 18.55 -12.53 3.64
CA ALA A 242 17.87 -13.82 3.58
C ALA A 242 16.35 -13.64 3.71
N TYR A 243 15.60 -14.19 2.74
CA TYR A 243 14.13 -14.18 2.71
C TYR A 243 13.54 -15.53 3.12
#